data_AF-D0LUK6-F1
#
_entry.id   AF-D0LUK6-F1
#
_cell.length_a   1.000
_cell.length_b   1.000
_cell.length_c   1.000
_cell.angle_alpha   90.00
_cell.angle_beta   90.00
_cell.angle_gamma   90.00
#
_symmetry.space_group_name_H-M   'P 1'
#
loop_
_entity.id
_entity.type
_entity.pdbx_description
1 polymer ?
#
loop_
_entity_poly.entity_id
_entity_poly.type
_entity_poly.pdbx_seq_one_letter_code
_entity_poly.pdbx_strand_id
1 'polypeptide(L)'
;MDTAQSRPRFRSDLVAKPFDDAGQRFVDVTDPDSGKTFRFYEVEYSIACAMDGRRDLAGLSEWAQVELGLEPSPDELSTVIATLDDLGYLQTQDAGRAAAQGGEGGFDLGFAGSSDETYEDESLTAGDDDEFELGSPGKSPLDNGDEERLDAPEITLGVSGNESIRPGGSEFPPISDSDDEIPTVIKQTPRRAPTAELGAPPEAPPEETAIQPVLRPVARERLDDDGPTNIPPPATDFDEEVSVDLTDHMRIGAADVQEAVRQSKVIPAVNVPGITGPDVADDEDDDSPATTEREPIKTPPPMAAARPATAPPTELPDTPAPVTAKPLEDSDKLFRAGSDGIAEPPRSRAGLVILLLLLVLVAGAAAAYFFWYVPMEEAKARAAQEAAAAEAAAEAEPEPEPEPEPPSATMASVAVEPVTVEAAEEGEIEVILEAGSEVEENAIVVRFDGFQRAQRQVEANENDIERYQKRVADSEEALKAAEAEGDENAVKRHARDMEREQGKIEARQASIAEAMEEMAPFLLRAPVAGVVQTERASGDKVAAGDTVFGIELPPRLEAVFTVENGEPPAEATEVTLAAKDDAQKTMRCAATKVDGQEVTVTCPSEGDLGADDEVVLMLAAE
;
A
#
# COMPACT_ATOMS: atom_id res chain seq x y z
N MET A 1 33.29 20.87 -2.97
CA MET A 1 31.99 20.19 -3.06
C MET A 1 31.10 20.86 -2.04
N ASP A 2 30.00 21.45 -2.49
CA ASP A 2 29.08 22.17 -1.62
C ASP A 2 28.42 21.18 -0.67
N THR A 3 28.47 21.44 0.63
CA THR A 3 27.92 20.51 1.64
C THR A 3 26.40 20.34 1.50
N ALA A 4 25.71 21.28 0.83
CA ALA A 4 24.30 21.21 0.50
C ALA A 4 23.97 20.00 -0.42
N GLN A 5 24.86 19.67 -1.37
CA GLN A 5 24.65 18.51 -2.26
C GLN A 5 24.89 17.17 -1.54
N SER A 6 25.69 17.17 -0.48
CA SER A 6 26.00 15.94 0.25
C SER A 6 24.89 15.49 1.20
N ARG A 7 24.02 16.41 1.64
CA ARG A 7 22.94 16.15 2.59
C ARG A 7 21.72 17.01 2.25
N PRO A 8 21.00 16.66 1.18
CA PRO A 8 19.87 17.44 0.71
C PRO A 8 18.77 17.45 1.76
N ARG A 9 18.06 18.58 1.86
CA ARG A 9 16.86 18.71 2.69
C ARG A 9 15.70 19.21 1.84
N PHE A 10 14.68 18.40 1.66
CA PHE A 10 13.46 18.80 0.97
C PHE A 10 12.68 19.82 1.80
N ARG A 11 12.15 20.84 1.15
CA ARG A 11 11.35 21.90 1.79
C ARG A 11 10.07 21.31 2.37
N SER A 12 9.79 21.62 3.64
CA SER A 12 8.60 21.14 4.36
C SER A 12 7.38 22.06 4.19
N ASP A 13 7.56 23.23 3.60
CA ASP A 13 6.52 24.22 3.33
C ASP A 13 5.82 24.01 1.97
N LEU A 14 6.27 23.02 1.17
CA LEU A 14 5.64 22.66 -0.09
C LEU A 14 4.29 21.96 0.16
N VAL A 15 3.30 22.25 -0.67
CA VAL A 15 1.97 21.64 -0.60
C VAL A 15 1.90 20.48 -1.57
N ALA A 16 1.70 19.26 -1.08
CA ALA A 16 1.60 18.06 -1.90
C ALA A 16 0.16 17.58 -2.00
N LYS A 17 -0.33 17.33 -3.23
CA LYS A 17 -1.65 16.77 -3.50
C LYS A 17 -1.51 15.48 -4.32
N PRO A 18 -1.97 14.33 -3.83
CA PRO A 18 -1.97 13.10 -4.61
C PRO A 18 -2.92 13.24 -5.82
N PHE A 19 -2.53 12.65 -6.94
CA PHE A 19 -3.26 12.66 -8.21
C PHE A 19 -3.13 11.29 -8.88
N ASP A 20 -4.21 10.74 -9.40
CA ASP A 20 -4.21 9.48 -10.17
C ASP A 20 -4.48 9.81 -11.64
N ASP A 21 -3.58 9.40 -12.53
CA ASP A 21 -3.72 9.55 -13.98
C ASP A 21 -3.51 8.20 -14.65
N ALA A 22 -4.55 7.68 -15.30
CA ALA A 22 -4.53 6.40 -15.98
C ALA A 22 -4.08 5.20 -15.10
N GLY A 23 -4.38 5.21 -13.79
CA GLY A 23 -4.03 4.15 -12.86
C GLY A 23 -2.56 4.20 -12.39
N GLN A 24 -1.87 5.31 -12.67
CA GLN A 24 -0.56 5.60 -12.11
C GLN A 24 -0.68 6.76 -11.13
N ARG A 25 -0.11 6.56 -9.93
CA ARG A 25 -0.16 7.56 -8.86
C ARG A 25 0.98 8.58 -8.99
N PHE A 26 0.59 9.84 -8.94
CA PHE A 26 1.43 11.01 -8.97
C PHE A 26 1.17 11.86 -7.72
N VAL A 27 2.12 12.75 -7.42
CA VAL A 27 1.98 13.77 -6.38
C VAL A 27 2.32 15.12 -7.00
N ASP A 28 1.32 15.99 -7.10
CA ASP A 28 1.52 17.38 -7.53
C ASP A 28 2.00 18.18 -6.32
N VAL A 29 3.24 18.67 -6.37
CA VAL A 29 3.87 19.47 -5.31
C VAL A 29 3.93 20.92 -5.76
N THR A 30 3.26 21.80 -5.02
CA THR A 30 3.17 23.24 -5.29
C THR A 30 4.02 24.01 -4.28
N ASP A 31 4.92 24.86 -4.79
CA ASP A 31 5.63 25.85 -3.98
C ASP A 31 4.70 27.05 -3.72
N PRO A 32 4.30 27.32 -2.46
CA PRO A 32 3.36 28.39 -2.15
C PRO A 32 3.90 29.80 -2.50
N ASP A 33 5.22 29.98 -2.50
CA ASP A 33 5.83 31.29 -2.75
C ASP A 33 5.86 31.62 -4.25
N SER A 34 6.14 30.63 -5.10
CA SER A 34 6.24 30.81 -6.55
C SER A 34 4.97 30.43 -7.31
N GLY A 35 4.05 29.68 -6.69
CA GLY A 35 2.87 29.12 -7.33
C GLY A 35 3.18 28.06 -8.39
N LYS A 36 4.44 27.61 -8.49
CA LYS A 36 4.84 26.57 -9.43
C LYS A 36 4.46 25.21 -8.88
N THR A 37 3.85 24.39 -9.73
CA THR A 37 3.53 23.00 -9.42
C THR A 37 4.43 22.09 -10.25
N PHE A 38 5.02 21.08 -9.60
CA PHE A 38 5.74 20.01 -10.27
C PHE A 38 5.12 18.67 -9.91
N ARG A 39 4.97 17.81 -10.91
CA ARG A 39 4.39 16.49 -10.76
C ARG A 39 5.47 15.46 -10.55
N PHE A 40 5.45 14.80 -9.40
CA PHE A 40 6.32 13.67 -9.08
C PHE A 40 5.59 12.35 -9.29
N TYR A 41 6.30 11.30 -9.69
CA TYR A 41 5.81 9.95 -9.42
C TYR A 41 5.81 9.71 -7.90
N GLU A 42 4.90 8.87 -7.39
CA GLU A 42 4.79 8.57 -5.94
C GLU A 42 6.14 8.12 -5.33
N VAL A 43 6.90 7.33 -6.09
CA VAL A 43 8.26 6.88 -5.73
C VAL A 43 9.25 8.03 -5.62
N GLU A 44 9.26 8.95 -6.60
CA GLU A 44 10.18 10.09 -6.59
C GLU A 44 9.87 11.05 -5.45
N TYR A 45 8.58 11.27 -5.18
CA TYR A 45 8.14 12.07 -4.05
C TYR A 45 8.60 11.44 -2.72
N SER A 46 8.52 10.12 -2.59
CA SER A 46 9.00 9.40 -1.41
C SER A 46 10.51 9.57 -1.20
N ILE A 47 11.31 9.49 -2.27
CA ILE A 47 12.75 9.76 -2.21
C ILE A 47 13.03 11.21 -1.81
N ALA A 48 12.27 12.17 -2.36
CA ALA A 48 12.38 13.58 -2.00
C ALA A 48 12.07 13.79 -0.50
N CYS A 49 11.00 13.19 0.03
CA CYS A 49 10.68 13.25 1.46
C CYS A 49 11.76 12.63 2.36
N ALA A 50 12.50 11.64 1.87
CA ALA A 50 13.62 11.04 2.62
C ALA A 50 14.85 11.95 2.73
N MET A 51 14.94 12.99 1.88
CA MET A 51 15.97 14.04 1.96
C MET A 51 15.68 14.96 3.15
N ASP A 52 16.07 14.54 4.35
CA ASP A 52 15.80 15.25 5.60
C ASP A 52 16.99 16.12 6.10
N GLY A 53 18.06 16.18 5.30
CA GLY A 53 19.34 16.79 5.66
C GLY A 53 20.23 15.95 6.58
N ARG A 54 19.80 14.74 6.98
CA ARG A 54 20.59 13.81 7.80
C ARG A 54 21.26 12.75 6.94
N ARG A 55 20.53 12.23 5.95
CA ARG A 55 21.05 11.22 5.00
C ARG A 55 21.90 11.86 3.92
N ASP A 56 22.99 11.19 3.56
CA ASP A 56 23.77 11.50 2.37
C ASP A 56 23.33 10.63 1.18
N LEU A 57 23.99 10.77 0.02
CA LEU A 57 23.67 9.99 -1.19
C LEU A 57 23.69 8.48 -0.95
N ALA A 58 24.64 7.99 -0.16
CA ALA A 58 24.75 6.56 0.16
C ALA A 58 23.58 6.12 1.06
N GLY A 59 23.29 6.90 2.10
CA GLY A 59 22.14 6.64 2.98
C GLY A 59 20.79 6.74 2.28
N LEU A 60 20.65 7.61 1.27
CA LEU A 60 19.44 7.70 0.44
C LEU A 60 19.31 6.49 -0.49
N SER A 61 20.41 6.00 -1.08
CA SER A 61 20.42 4.80 -1.92
C SER A 61 20.05 3.55 -1.11
N GLU A 62 20.67 3.37 0.06
CA GLU A 62 20.33 2.26 0.99
C GLU A 62 18.88 2.34 1.46
N TRP A 63 18.40 3.54 1.81
CA TRP A 63 17.01 3.74 2.19
C TRP A 63 16.04 3.41 1.06
N ALA A 64 16.33 3.85 -0.17
CA ALA A 64 15.48 3.53 -1.33
C ALA A 64 15.46 2.02 -1.64
N GLN A 65 16.56 1.32 -1.41
CA GLN A 65 16.64 -0.13 -1.57
C GLN A 65 15.79 -0.86 -0.53
N VAL A 66 15.85 -0.43 0.73
CA VAL A 66 15.13 -1.07 1.83
C VAL A 66 13.64 -0.77 1.79
N GLU A 67 13.25 0.51 1.62
CA GLU A 67 11.85 0.92 1.74
C GLU A 67 11.08 0.83 0.43
N LEU A 68 11.73 1.11 -0.70
CA LEU A 68 11.07 1.16 -2.02
C LEU A 68 11.41 -0.04 -2.90
N GLY A 69 12.38 -0.88 -2.51
CA GLY A 69 12.88 -1.97 -3.33
C GLY A 69 13.62 -1.49 -4.59
N LEU A 70 14.15 -0.27 -4.57
CA LEU A 70 14.83 0.36 -5.70
C LEU A 70 16.33 0.50 -5.42
N GLU A 71 17.16 0.21 -6.41
CA GLU A 71 18.61 0.40 -6.31
C GLU A 71 19.06 1.60 -7.16
N PRO A 72 18.74 2.85 -6.75
CA PRO A 72 19.15 4.01 -7.53
C PRO A 72 20.67 4.17 -7.45
N SER A 73 21.29 4.43 -8.59
CA SER A 73 22.72 4.73 -8.62
C SER A 73 23.01 6.09 -7.95
N PRO A 74 24.20 6.28 -7.37
CA PRO A 74 24.59 7.56 -6.77
C PRO A 74 24.53 8.73 -7.77
N ASP A 75 24.82 8.48 -9.05
CA ASP A 75 24.82 9.50 -10.10
C ASP A 75 23.38 9.94 -10.44
N GLU A 76 22.42 9.00 -10.48
CA GLU A 76 20.99 9.32 -10.65
C GLU A 76 20.47 10.15 -9.49
N LEU A 77 20.75 9.74 -8.24
CA LEU A 77 20.37 10.51 -7.06
C LEU A 77 20.98 11.91 -7.09
N SER A 78 22.25 12.05 -7.49
CA SER A 78 22.90 13.35 -7.61
C SER A 78 22.22 14.26 -8.65
N THR A 79 21.76 13.68 -9.76
CA THR A 79 21.05 14.39 -10.84
C THR A 79 19.68 14.84 -10.38
N VAL A 80 18.94 13.99 -9.66
CA VAL A 80 17.63 14.33 -9.07
C VAL A 80 17.80 15.45 -8.05
N ILE A 81 18.78 15.34 -7.14
CA ILE A 81 19.07 16.36 -6.13
C ILE A 81 19.42 17.70 -6.78
N ALA A 82 20.28 17.71 -7.81
CA ALA A 82 20.61 18.92 -8.55
C ALA A 82 19.38 19.54 -9.22
N THR A 83 18.51 18.72 -9.82
CA THR A 83 17.27 19.19 -10.45
C THR A 83 16.31 19.80 -9.42
N LEU A 84 16.17 19.18 -8.25
CA LEU A 84 15.34 19.71 -7.15
C LEU A 84 15.89 21.01 -6.57
N ASP A 85 17.22 21.15 -6.50
CA ASP A 85 17.89 22.39 -6.08
C ASP A 85 17.62 23.52 -7.07
N ASP A 86 17.79 23.25 -8.37
CA ASP A 86 17.52 24.21 -9.46
C ASP A 86 16.05 24.67 -9.50
N LEU A 87 15.12 23.79 -9.13
CA LEU A 87 13.69 24.10 -9.01
C LEU A 87 13.34 24.88 -7.73
N GLY A 88 14.26 24.98 -6.77
CA GLY A 88 14.03 25.64 -5.48
C GLY A 88 13.22 24.81 -4.49
N TYR A 89 13.16 23.48 -4.67
CA TYR A 89 12.45 22.56 -3.77
C TYR A 89 13.32 22.04 -2.62
N LEU A 90 14.63 22.27 -2.67
CA LEU A 90 15.52 22.00 -1.55
C LEU A 90 15.70 23.23 -0.67
N GLN A 91 15.82 23.02 0.64
CA GLN A 91 16.12 24.05 1.60
C GLN A 91 17.61 24.40 1.48
N THR A 92 17.91 25.54 0.86
CA THR A 92 19.27 26.08 0.86
C THR A 92 19.70 26.36 2.30
N GLN A 93 20.93 25.96 2.67
CA GLN A 93 21.44 26.09 4.04
C GLN A 93 21.37 27.53 4.57
N ASP A 94 21.42 28.52 3.68
CA ASP A 94 21.30 29.94 4.03
C ASP A 94 19.90 30.31 4.52
N ALA A 95 18.84 29.75 3.93
CA ALA A 95 17.46 29.95 4.37
C ALA A 95 17.19 29.26 5.73
N GLY A 96 17.74 28.05 5.92
CA GLY A 96 17.63 27.32 7.19
C GLY A 96 18.32 28.03 8.36
N ARG A 97 19.47 28.69 8.10
CA ARG A 97 20.22 29.44 9.12
C ARG A 97 19.53 30.76 9.49
N ALA A 98 18.88 31.42 8.53
CA ALA A 98 18.06 32.60 8.79
C ALA A 98 16.79 32.27 9.58
N ALA A 99 16.11 31.16 9.27
CA ALA A 99 14.94 30.68 10.01
C ALA A 99 15.28 30.26 11.45
N ALA A 100 16.41 29.57 11.65
CA ALA A 100 16.87 29.17 12.99
C ALA A 100 17.33 30.35 13.87
N GLN A 101 17.75 31.47 13.28
CA GLN A 101 18.16 32.67 14.02
C GLN A 101 17.01 33.68 14.26
N GLY A 102 15.87 33.53 13.58
CA GLY A 102 14.71 34.41 13.71
C GLY A 102 13.71 34.05 14.82
N GLY A 103 13.86 32.90 15.48
CA GLY A 103 12.87 32.34 16.40
C GLY A 103 12.96 32.77 17.88
N GLU A 104 14.03 33.46 18.28
CA GLU A 104 14.26 33.86 19.69
C GLU A 104 14.24 35.39 19.91
N GLY A 105 13.53 36.12 19.04
CA GLY A 105 13.27 37.56 19.19
C GLY A 105 12.22 37.87 20.26
N GLY A 106 12.49 37.47 21.50
CA GLY A 106 11.75 37.95 22.66
C GLY A 106 11.79 39.47 22.74
N PHE A 107 10.62 40.07 22.90
CA PHE A 107 10.43 41.42 23.41
C PHE A 107 11.17 41.53 24.76
N ASP A 108 12.37 42.11 24.78
CA ASP A 108 12.98 42.57 26.02
C ASP A 108 13.44 44.03 25.90
N LEU A 109 12.89 44.83 26.78
CA LEU A 109 13.10 46.26 26.89
C LEU A 109 14.38 46.50 27.69
N GLY A 110 15.47 46.79 26.98
CA GLY A 110 16.55 47.68 27.41
C GLY A 110 17.11 47.50 28.83
N PHE A 111 18.26 46.83 28.95
CA PHE A 111 19.22 47.17 29.99
C PHE A 111 20.65 47.11 29.44
N ALA A 112 21.37 48.20 29.63
CA ALA A 112 22.76 48.37 29.22
C ALA A 112 23.71 47.99 30.37
N GLY A 113 24.76 47.22 30.05
CA GLY A 113 25.95 46.97 30.87
C GLY A 113 26.70 45.75 30.31
N SER A 114 27.88 45.91 29.70
CA SER A 114 29.22 45.75 30.32
C SER A 114 29.26 44.61 31.34
N SER A 115 30.06 43.56 31.22
CA SER A 115 31.52 43.44 31.01
C SER A 115 31.81 41.95 30.72
N ASP A 116 32.76 41.58 29.86
CA ASP A 116 34.15 41.25 30.25
C ASP A 116 34.21 40.29 31.46
N GLU A 117 34.49 39.00 31.23
CA GLU A 117 35.44 38.24 32.06
C GLU A 117 35.76 36.86 31.48
N THR A 118 37.03 36.51 31.69
CA THR A 118 37.82 35.36 31.26
C THR A 118 37.86 34.33 32.40
N TYR A 119 37.86 33.02 32.12
CA TYR A 119 38.27 31.94 33.05
C TYR A 119 38.71 30.75 32.17
N GLU A 120 40.01 30.47 31.96
CA GLU A 120 40.92 29.65 32.80
C GLU A 120 40.25 28.37 33.32
N ASP A 121 40.51 27.21 32.71
CA ASP A 121 41.67 26.32 32.94
C ASP A 121 41.79 25.88 34.41
N GLU A 122 41.27 24.70 34.74
CA GLU A 122 41.80 23.90 35.85
C GLU A 122 41.79 22.41 35.51
N SER A 123 43.01 21.91 35.31
CA SER A 123 43.44 20.52 35.48
C SER A 123 43.34 20.04 36.94
N LEU A 124 43.50 18.71 37.13
CA LEU A 124 43.63 17.90 38.37
C LEU A 124 42.33 17.12 38.68
N THR A 125 42.31 15.82 39.00
CA THR A 125 43.24 14.99 39.79
C THR A 125 43.13 13.49 39.42
N ALA A 126 44.24 12.78 39.63
CA ALA A 126 44.34 11.32 39.69
C ALA A 126 43.75 10.72 40.99
N GLY A 127 43.43 9.43 40.93
CA GLY A 127 42.97 8.54 42.02
C GLY A 127 41.81 7.69 41.50
N ASP A 128 41.66 6.40 41.75
CA ASP A 128 42.42 5.39 42.48
C ASP A 128 42.06 4.04 41.85
N ASP A 129 42.93 3.06 42.04
CA ASP A 129 42.82 1.70 41.55
C ASP A 129 41.68 0.94 42.24
N ASP A 130 40.70 0.43 41.47
CA ASP A 130 39.82 -0.65 41.93
C ASP A 130 39.77 -1.80 40.89
N GLU A 131 40.28 -2.91 41.40
CA GLU A 131 40.48 -4.22 40.81
C GLU A 131 39.13 -4.90 40.53
N PHE A 132 38.64 -4.84 39.28
CA PHE A 132 37.49 -5.62 38.83
C PHE A 132 37.94 -7.00 38.31
N GLU A 133 37.79 -8.03 39.16
CA GLU A 133 37.93 -9.44 38.79
C GLU A 133 36.92 -9.82 37.70
N LEU A 134 37.43 -10.14 36.51
CA LEU A 134 36.66 -10.73 35.41
C LEU A 134 36.32 -12.20 35.75
N GLY A 135 35.08 -12.42 36.17
CA GLY A 135 34.49 -13.75 36.29
C GLY A 135 34.54 -14.51 34.96
N SER A 136 34.99 -15.77 35.02
CA SER A 136 35.05 -16.69 33.89
C SER A 136 33.66 -16.98 33.31
N PRO A 137 33.48 -17.06 31.98
CA PRO A 137 32.20 -17.45 31.40
C PRO A 137 31.89 -18.92 31.71
N GLY A 138 30.77 -19.14 32.40
CA GLY A 138 30.23 -20.45 32.70
C GLY A 138 29.86 -21.22 31.43
N LYS A 139 30.19 -22.51 31.44
CA LYS A 139 29.76 -23.50 30.45
C LYS A 139 28.25 -23.71 30.56
N SER A 140 27.53 -23.48 29.48
CA SER A 140 26.15 -23.95 29.34
C SER A 140 26.13 -25.48 29.21
N PRO A 141 25.22 -26.21 29.90
CA PRO A 141 25.05 -27.64 29.69
C PRO A 141 24.24 -27.89 28.42
N LEU A 142 24.78 -28.75 27.56
CA LEU A 142 24.02 -29.45 26.53
C LEU A 142 23.11 -30.47 27.23
N ASP A 143 21.80 -30.27 27.13
CA ASP A 143 20.79 -31.25 27.48
C ASP A 143 20.53 -32.11 26.24
N ASN A 144 21.11 -33.31 26.23
CA ASN A 144 20.78 -34.37 25.28
C ASN A 144 19.68 -35.21 25.92
N GLY A 145 18.43 -34.93 25.54
CA GLY A 145 17.32 -35.82 25.80
C GLY A 145 17.39 -37.03 24.88
N ASP A 146 17.76 -38.17 25.46
CA ASP A 146 17.52 -39.51 24.91
C ASP A 146 15.99 -39.73 24.80
N GLU A 147 15.42 -39.65 23.59
CA GLU A 147 14.07 -40.16 23.34
C GLU A 147 14.10 -41.66 23.07
N GLU A 148 13.44 -42.38 23.99
CA GLU A 148 13.11 -43.79 23.91
C GLU A 148 12.41 -44.14 22.60
N ARG A 149 13.06 -45.04 21.87
CA ARG A 149 12.55 -45.81 20.76
C ARG A 149 11.38 -46.70 21.25
N LEU A 150 10.15 -46.23 21.06
CA LEU A 150 8.94 -47.05 21.18
C LEU A 150 8.62 -47.69 19.82
N ASP A 151 8.51 -49.01 19.84
CA ASP A 151 8.14 -49.87 18.72
C ASP A 151 6.74 -49.52 18.18
N ALA A 152 6.67 -49.08 16.92
CA ALA A 152 5.42 -49.02 16.17
C ALA A 152 5.18 -50.39 15.49
N PRO A 153 3.98 -51.00 15.64
CA PRO A 153 3.65 -52.20 14.89
C PRO A 153 3.36 -51.90 13.41
N GLU A 154 3.85 -52.80 12.56
CA GLU A 154 3.51 -53.03 11.16
C GLU A 154 2.01 -52.79 10.89
N ILE A 155 1.68 -51.76 10.10
CA ILE A 155 0.36 -51.62 9.48
C ILE A 155 0.44 -52.21 8.08
N THR A 156 -0.05 -53.44 7.96
CA THR A 156 -0.36 -54.12 6.72
C THR A 156 -1.54 -53.43 6.01
N LEU A 157 -1.32 -52.97 4.78
CA LEU A 157 -2.36 -52.57 3.84
C LEU A 157 -3.20 -53.80 3.45
N GLY A 158 -4.41 -53.89 4.02
CA GLY A 158 -5.42 -54.89 3.73
C GLY A 158 -6.65 -54.27 3.08
N VAL A 159 -6.90 -54.68 1.84
CA VAL A 159 -8.10 -54.43 1.03
C VAL A 159 -9.35 -55.08 1.66
N SER A 160 -10.51 -54.46 1.38
CA SER A 160 -11.89 -55.00 1.35
C SER A 160 -12.84 -54.67 2.51
N GLY A 161 -14.10 -54.42 2.15
CA GLY A 161 -15.23 -54.94 2.93
C GLY A 161 -16.29 -53.94 3.38
N ASN A 162 -17.28 -53.75 2.52
CA ASN A 162 -18.59 -53.20 2.77
C ASN A 162 -19.35 -53.99 3.86
N GLU A 163 -19.77 -53.40 4.99
CA GLU A 163 -20.95 -53.87 5.74
C GLU A 163 -21.56 -52.83 6.69
N SER A 164 -22.88 -52.85 6.70
CA SER A 164 -23.88 -52.00 7.34
C SER A 164 -23.93 -52.06 8.88
N ILE A 165 -24.13 -50.91 9.55
CA ILE A 165 -24.69 -50.86 10.92
C ILE A 165 -25.67 -49.68 11.08
N ARG A 166 -26.88 -50.02 11.56
CA ARG A 166 -27.99 -49.16 12.02
C ARG A 166 -27.68 -48.46 13.36
N PRO A 167 -28.36 -47.35 13.66
CA PRO A 167 -29.24 -47.29 14.86
C PRO A 167 -30.56 -46.55 14.52
N GLY A 168 -31.79 -46.89 14.93
CA GLY A 168 -32.34 -47.24 16.25
C GLY A 168 -32.27 -46.03 17.19
N GLY A 169 -33.29 -45.27 17.58
CA GLY A 169 -34.76 -45.31 17.47
C GLY A 169 -35.33 -44.63 18.74
N SER A 170 -36.23 -43.66 18.60
CA SER A 170 -37.17 -43.16 19.65
C SER A 170 -38.18 -42.21 19.00
N GLU A 171 -39.42 -42.68 18.75
CA GLU A 171 -40.63 -42.44 19.56
C GLU A 171 -41.23 -41.03 19.40
N PHE A 172 -42.28 -40.90 18.57
CA PHE A 172 -43.51 -40.13 18.85
C PHE A 172 -44.68 -40.69 17.99
N PRO A 173 -45.94 -40.68 18.47
CA PRO A 173 -47.05 -41.48 17.93
C PRO A 173 -48.10 -40.63 17.15
N PRO A 174 -49.32 -41.13 16.84
CA PRO A 174 -49.70 -41.60 15.51
C PRO A 174 -50.77 -40.72 14.83
N ILE A 175 -50.82 -40.71 13.50
CA ILE A 175 -52.02 -40.27 12.76
C ILE A 175 -52.51 -41.40 11.86
N SER A 176 -53.80 -41.66 12.06
CA SER A 176 -54.71 -42.67 11.54
C SER A 176 -54.55 -43.05 10.07
N ASP A 177 -54.64 -44.36 9.85
CA ASP A 177 -55.06 -45.02 8.63
C ASP A 177 -56.41 -44.49 8.11
N SER A 178 -56.52 -44.39 6.80
CA SER A 178 -57.78 -44.62 6.07
C SER A 178 -57.45 -45.20 4.71
N ASP A 179 -58.03 -46.38 4.50
CA ASP A 179 -58.05 -47.22 3.31
C ASP A 179 -58.49 -46.48 2.05
N ASP A 180 -57.99 -46.90 0.87
CA ASP A 180 -58.78 -47.67 -0.08
C ASP A 180 -58.12 -47.77 -1.49
N GLU A 181 -58.01 -49.03 -1.92
CA GLU A 181 -58.20 -49.57 -3.27
C GLU A 181 -57.31 -49.12 -4.47
N ILE A 182 -56.41 -50.04 -4.82
CA ILE A 182 -55.88 -50.31 -6.18
C ILE A 182 -57.05 -50.82 -7.08
N PRO A 183 -57.03 -50.68 -8.43
CA PRO A 183 -56.49 -51.78 -9.24
C PRO A 183 -55.89 -51.43 -10.63
N THR A 184 -54.69 -51.97 -10.87
CA THR A 184 -54.20 -52.71 -12.06
C THR A 184 -54.33 -52.20 -13.53
N VAL A 185 -53.15 -52.21 -14.17
CA VAL A 185 -52.79 -52.85 -15.48
C VAL A 185 -53.40 -52.30 -16.77
N ILE A 186 -52.58 -51.60 -17.58
CA ILE A 186 -52.53 -51.75 -19.06
C ILE A 186 -51.09 -51.62 -19.58
N LYS A 187 -50.68 -52.59 -20.41
CA LYS A 187 -49.44 -52.63 -21.21
C LYS A 187 -49.39 -51.48 -22.22
N GLN A 188 -48.24 -50.79 -22.35
CA GLN A 188 -47.93 -50.03 -23.57
C GLN A 188 -46.47 -50.22 -24.03
N THR A 189 -46.39 -50.34 -25.36
CA THR A 189 -45.28 -50.59 -26.29
C THR A 189 -44.17 -49.53 -26.31
N PRO A 190 -42.97 -49.86 -26.82
CA PRO A 190 -41.86 -48.90 -26.92
C PRO A 190 -42.16 -47.82 -27.97
N ARG A 191 -42.25 -46.56 -27.53
CA ARG A 191 -42.42 -45.40 -28.41
C ARG A 191 -41.05 -44.85 -28.82
N ARG A 192 -40.86 -44.95 -30.14
CA ARG A 192 -39.91 -44.25 -31.03
C ARG A 192 -39.54 -42.84 -30.53
N ALA A 193 -38.24 -42.60 -30.43
CA ALA A 193 -37.66 -41.29 -30.14
C ALA A 193 -38.07 -40.25 -31.20
N PRO A 194 -38.43 -39.01 -30.81
CA PRO A 194 -38.52 -37.90 -31.73
C PRO A 194 -37.11 -37.38 -32.07
N THR A 195 -36.80 -37.36 -33.36
CA THR A 195 -35.74 -36.55 -33.95
C THR A 195 -36.11 -35.08 -33.71
N ALA A 196 -35.46 -34.45 -32.74
CA ALA A 196 -35.40 -33.00 -32.65
C ALA A 196 -34.31 -32.52 -33.60
N GLU A 197 -34.71 -31.78 -34.63
CA GLU A 197 -33.79 -30.98 -35.44
C GLU A 197 -33.12 -29.97 -34.51
N LEU A 198 -31.78 -30.07 -34.38
CA LEU A 198 -30.96 -29.01 -33.80
C LEU A 198 -31.05 -27.79 -34.72
N GLY A 199 -31.78 -26.77 -34.28
CA GLY A 199 -31.66 -25.43 -34.83
C GLY A 199 -30.22 -24.94 -34.69
N ALA A 200 -29.75 -24.24 -35.72
CA ALA A 200 -28.44 -23.59 -35.73
C ALA A 200 -28.28 -22.66 -34.50
N PRO A 201 -27.08 -22.56 -33.93
CA PRO A 201 -26.81 -21.61 -32.86
C PRO A 201 -27.10 -20.17 -33.34
N PRO A 202 -27.65 -19.29 -32.48
CA PRO A 202 -27.81 -17.90 -32.84
C PRO A 202 -26.45 -17.29 -33.17
N GLU A 203 -26.42 -16.53 -34.26
CA GLU A 203 -25.30 -15.68 -34.69
C GLU A 203 -24.82 -14.84 -33.50
N ALA A 204 -23.51 -14.81 -33.29
CA ALA A 204 -22.88 -13.97 -32.29
C ALA A 204 -23.24 -12.49 -32.54
N PRO A 205 -23.50 -11.69 -31.49
CA PRO A 205 -23.68 -10.26 -31.65
C PRO A 205 -22.41 -9.66 -32.30
N PRO A 206 -22.56 -8.62 -33.15
CA PRO A 206 -21.41 -7.97 -33.77
C PRO A 206 -20.48 -7.45 -32.69
N GLU A 207 -19.18 -7.71 -32.85
CA GLU A 207 -18.13 -7.18 -31.99
C GLU A 207 -18.28 -5.65 -31.88
N GLU A 208 -18.50 -5.21 -30.64
CA GLU A 208 -18.50 -3.82 -30.24
C GLU A 208 -17.11 -3.26 -30.50
N THR A 209 -16.99 -2.48 -31.59
CA THR A 209 -15.77 -1.76 -31.93
C THR A 209 -15.41 -0.82 -30.80
N ALA A 210 -14.33 -1.13 -30.09
CA ALA A 210 -13.70 -0.27 -29.11
C ALA A 210 -13.53 1.14 -29.67
N ILE A 211 -14.22 2.10 -29.04
CA ILE A 211 -14.07 3.52 -29.30
C ILE A 211 -12.66 3.90 -28.84
N GLN A 212 -11.75 4.10 -29.80
CA GLN A 212 -10.43 4.67 -29.51
C GLN A 212 -10.61 6.16 -29.16
N PRO A 213 -10.07 6.66 -28.05
CA PRO A 213 -10.07 8.08 -27.75
C PRO A 213 -9.24 8.83 -28.80
N VAL A 214 -9.90 9.66 -29.59
CA VAL A 214 -9.27 10.56 -30.56
C VAL A 214 -8.62 11.71 -29.79
N LEU A 215 -7.31 11.61 -29.57
CA LEU A 215 -6.49 12.73 -29.12
C LEU A 215 -6.45 13.78 -30.25
N ARG A 216 -7.14 14.92 -30.05
CA ARG A 216 -7.00 16.10 -30.91
C ARG A 216 -5.65 16.77 -30.63
N PRO A 217 -4.74 16.91 -31.62
CA PRO A 217 -3.57 17.77 -31.46
C PRO A 217 -4.01 19.24 -31.50
N VAL A 218 -3.83 19.95 -30.39
CA VAL A 218 -3.97 21.41 -30.34
C VAL A 218 -2.75 22.01 -31.06
N ALA A 219 -2.98 22.50 -32.29
CA ALA A 219 -1.99 23.27 -33.02
C ALA A 219 -1.77 24.61 -32.31
N ARG A 220 -0.64 24.77 -31.61
CA ARG A 220 -0.13 26.08 -31.22
C ARG A 220 0.38 26.80 -32.46
N GLU A 221 -0.28 27.90 -32.81
CA GLU A 221 0.23 28.89 -33.75
C GLU A 221 1.60 29.38 -33.27
N ARG A 222 2.61 29.18 -34.12
CA ARG A 222 3.90 29.86 -34.02
C ARG A 222 3.66 31.34 -34.28
N LEU A 223 3.76 32.17 -33.25
CA LEU A 223 4.14 33.56 -33.42
C LEU A 223 5.64 33.60 -33.71
N ASP A 224 5.97 34.07 -34.91
CA ASP A 224 7.30 34.53 -35.26
C ASP A 224 7.64 35.76 -34.41
N ASP A 225 8.68 35.69 -33.59
CA ASP A 225 9.33 36.87 -33.03
C ASP A 225 10.85 36.75 -33.21
N ASP A 226 11.36 37.59 -34.09
CA ASP A 226 12.76 37.73 -34.50
C ASP A 226 13.60 38.34 -33.36
N GLY A 227 14.49 37.55 -32.79
CA GLY A 227 15.52 38.00 -31.84
C GLY A 227 16.94 37.59 -32.29
N PRO A 228 17.90 38.52 -32.42
CA PRO A 228 19.20 38.20 -33.01
C PRO A 228 20.21 37.77 -31.94
N THR A 229 20.40 36.46 -31.77
CA THR A 229 21.61 35.91 -31.13
C THR A 229 22.16 34.75 -31.94
N ASN A 230 23.13 35.07 -32.79
CA ASN A 230 24.05 34.10 -33.38
C ASN A 230 24.96 33.54 -32.27
N ILE A 231 24.73 32.29 -31.87
CA ILE A 231 25.73 31.47 -31.17
C ILE A 231 26.00 30.26 -32.06
N PRO A 232 27.25 30.05 -32.53
CA PRO A 232 27.57 28.88 -33.34
C PRO A 232 27.54 27.60 -32.47
N PRO A 233 27.06 26.46 -33.01
CA PRO A 233 27.09 25.20 -32.28
C PRO A 233 28.53 24.72 -32.07
N PRO A 234 28.86 24.13 -30.90
CA PRO A 234 30.16 23.51 -30.70
C PRO A 234 30.28 22.25 -31.57
N ALA A 235 31.42 22.11 -32.24
CA ALA A 235 31.80 20.89 -32.92
C ALA A 235 32.06 19.79 -31.88
N THR A 236 31.33 18.70 -31.96
CA THR A 236 31.56 17.48 -31.18
C THR A 236 32.31 16.47 -32.05
N ASP A 237 33.64 16.50 -31.96
CA ASP A 237 34.51 15.37 -32.25
C ASP A 237 35.14 14.96 -30.91
N PHE A 238 34.54 13.98 -30.24
CA PHE A 238 35.20 13.23 -29.16
C PHE A 238 34.83 11.75 -29.33
N ASP A 239 35.64 11.07 -30.12
CA ASP A 239 35.84 9.63 -30.04
C ASP A 239 36.63 9.29 -28.76
N GLU A 240 36.44 8.06 -28.27
CA GLU A 240 37.24 7.34 -27.25
C GLU A 240 36.76 7.42 -25.79
N GLU A 241 35.79 6.55 -25.48
CA GLU A 241 35.54 6.01 -24.15
C GLU A 241 36.79 5.29 -23.61
N VAL A 242 37.39 5.83 -22.55
CA VAL A 242 38.35 5.11 -21.69
C VAL A 242 37.59 4.68 -20.44
N SER A 243 37.00 3.49 -20.48
CA SER A 243 36.50 2.81 -19.28
C SER A 243 37.68 2.34 -18.44
N VAL A 244 38.00 3.10 -17.39
CA VAL A 244 38.91 2.67 -16.32
C VAL A 244 38.09 1.81 -15.37
N ASP A 245 38.23 0.50 -15.50
CA ASP A 245 37.67 -0.47 -14.57
C ASP A 245 38.36 -0.35 -13.20
N LEU A 246 37.70 0.31 -12.25
CA LEU A 246 38.20 0.52 -10.88
C LEU A 246 38.04 -0.73 -9.99
N THR A 247 37.42 -1.80 -10.50
CA THR A 247 37.13 -3.01 -9.73
C THR A 247 38.40 -3.80 -9.36
N ASP A 248 39.53 -3.54 -10.03
CA ASP A 248 40.80 -4.24 -9.80
C ASP A 248 41.77 -3.53 -8.82
N HIS A 249 41.36 -2.40 -8.21
CA HIS A 249 42.24 -1.59 -7.35
C HIS A 249 41.81 -1.39 -5.90
N MET A 250 40.67 -1.95 -5.46
CA MET A 250 40.32 -1.99 -4.04
C MET A 250 40.15 -3.44 -3.55
N ARG A 251 41.27 -4.05 -3.12
CA ARG A 251 41.22 -5.27 -2.32
C ARG A 251 40.97 -4.89 -0.87
N ILE A 252 39.70 -4.87 -0.47
CA ILE A 252 39.33 -4.83 0.95
C ILE A 252 39.75 -6.18 1.55
N GLY A 253 40.82 -6.17 2.35
CA GLY A 253 41.31 -7.37 3.00
C GLY A 253 40.51 -7.66 4.27
N ALA A 254 40.49 -8.92 4.71
CA ALA A 254 39.93 -9.29 6.02
C ALA A 254 40.56 -8.53 7.20
N ALA A 255 41.75 -7.96 7.01
CA ALA A 255 42.42 -7.08 7.98
C ALA A 255 41.73 -5.70 8.09
N ASP A 256 41.23 -5.13 7.00
CA ASP A 256 40.54 -3.83 7.00
C ASP A 256 39.16 -3.95 7.67
N VAL A 257 38.50 -5.09 7.49
CA VAL A 257 37.25 -5.43 8.20
C VAL A 257 37.50 -5.62 9.70
N GLN A 258 38.63 -6.22 10.10
CA GLN A 258 39.00 -6.32 11.52
C GLN A 258 39.33 -4.97 12.14
N GLU A 259 39.98 -4.06 11.42
CA GLU A 259 40.26 -2.70 11.91
C GLU A 259 38.97 -1.88 12.04
N ALA A 260 38.03 -2.01 11.09
CA ALA A 260 36.71 -1.37 11.17
C ALA A 260 35.87 -1.89 12.36
N VAL A 261 35.87 -3.20 12.62
CA VAL A 261 35.20 -3.79 13.79
C VAL A 261 35.87 -3.37 15.10
N ARG A 262 37.19 -3.18 15.10
CA ARG A 262 37.93 -2.67 16.25
C ARG A 262 37.61 -1.19 16.54
N GLN A 263 37.33 -0.39 15.52
CA GLN A 263 36.92 1.02 15.69
C GLN A 263 35.44 1.19 16.03
N SER A 264 34.58 0.22 15.69
CA SER A 264 33.13 0.30 15.94
C SER A 264 32.71 0.06 17.41
N LYS A 265 33.60 -0.43 18.26
CA LYS A 265 33.24 -0.88 19.61
C LYS A 265 33.47 0.16 20.71
N VAL A 266 32.89 1.37 20.60
CA VAL A 266 32.70 2.27 21.76
C VAL A 266 31.49 3.19 21.54
N ILE A 267 30.29 2.77 21.97
CA ILE A 267 29.24 3.69 22.41
C ILE A 267 28.78 3.19 23.79
N PRO A 268 29.05 3.92 24.89
CA PRO A 268 28.56 3.55 26.21
C PRO A 268 27.05 3.75 26.31
N ALA A 269 26.37 2.81 26.94
CA ALA A 269 24.93 2.85 27.18
C ALA A 269 24.54 4.13 27.95
N VAL A 270 23.57 4.86 27.40
CA VAL A 270 22.96 6.03 28.03
C VAL A 270 22.20 5.57 29.28
N ASN A 271 22.60 6.14 30.42
CA ASN A 271 22.03 5.88 31.73
C ASN A 271 20.74 6.72 31.87
N VAL A 272 19.58 6.07 31.97
CA VAL A 272 18.27 6.72 32.12
C VAL A 272 18.05 7.05 33.61
N PRO A 273 17.94 8.32 34.02
CA PRO A 273 17.70 8.67 35.42
C PRO A 273 16.27 8.32 35.84
N GLY A 274 16.15 7.66 37.00
CA GLY A 274 14.90 7.24 37.61
C GLY A 274 13.98 8.41 37.97
N ILE A 275 12.77 8.38 37.40
CA ILE A 275 11.66 9.23 37.81
C ILE A 275 11.10 8.64 39.10
N THR A 276 11.38 9.33 40.21
CA THR A 276 10.72 9.16 41.51
C THR A 276 9.36 9.85 41.43
N GLY A 277 8.29 9.10 41.70
CA GLY A 277 6.93 9.65 41.79
C GLY A 277 6.74 10.48 43.06
N PRO A 278 5.87 11.52 43.03
CA PRO A 278 5.61 12.32 44.20
C PRO A 278 4.60 11.66 45.15
N ASP A 279 4.87 11.89 46.43
CA ASP A 279 4.04 11.61 47.60
C ASP A 279 2.58 12.08 47.42
N VAL A 280 1.64 11.17 47.69
CA VAL A 280 0.25 11.52 47.99
C VAL A 280 0.11 11.52 49.50
N ALA A 281 0.09 12.73 50.06
CA ALA A 281 -0.23 12.98 51.46
C ALA A 281 -1.74 12.92 51.69
N ASP A 282 -2.07 12.46 52.89
CA ASP A 282 -3.38 12.44 53.52
C ASP A 282 -4.11 13.79 53.46
N ASP A 283 -5.43 13.75 53.22
CA ASP A 283 -6.36 14.66 53.86
C ASP A 283 -7.70 13.95 54.12
N GLU A 284 -8.11 14.04 55.38
CA GLU A 284 -9.30 13.49 56.02
C GLU A 284 -10.55 14.38 55.79
N ASP A 285 -11.72 13.81 56.13
CA ASP A 285 -13.03 14.45 56.35
C ASP A 285 -13.77 14.95 55.06
N ASP A 286 -15.05 14.68 54.78
CA ASP A 286 -16.22 14.58 55.64
C ASP A 286 -17.46 14.11 54.81
N ASP A 287 -18.47 13.60 55.53
CA ASP A 287 -19.89 13.46 55.19
C ASP A 287 -20.40 12.53 54.05
N SER A 288 -20.85 11.36 54.52
CA SER A 288 -21.99 10.52 54.08
C SER A 288 -23.29 11.32 53.75
N PRO A 289 -24.36 10.75 53.11
CA PRO A 289 -24.78 9.35 53.27
C PRO A 289 -25.49 8.61 52.10
N ALA A 290 -25.65 7.30 52.39
CA ALA A 290 -26.66 6.36 51.92
C ALA A 290 -26.42 5.67 50.56
N THR A 291 -26.29 4.34 50.56
CA THR A 291 -27.42 3.40 50.29
C THR A 291 -26.93 1.94 50.33
N THR A 292 -27.73 1.06 50.95
CA THR A 292 -27.88 -0.40 50.76
C THR A 292 -26.74 -1.37 51.11
N GLU A 293 -26.86 -1.90 52.33
CA GLU A 293 -27.06 -3.33 52.65
C GLU A 293 -26.78 -4.34 51.51
N ARG A 294 -25.63 -5.03 51.60
CA ARG A 294 -25.37 -6.29 50.89
C ARG A 294 -24.73 -7.31 51.84
N GLU A 295 -25.32 -8.49 51.87
CA GLU A 295 -25.00 -9.62 52.74
C GLU A 295 -23.56 -10.16 52.59
N PRO A 296 -23.00 -10.79 53.64
CA PRO A 296 -21.61 -11.23 53.69
C PRO A 296 -21.35 -12.56 52.96
N ILE A 297 -20.43 -12.53 52.00
CA ILE A 297 -19.84 -13.74 51.42
C ILE A 297 -18.79 -14.29 52.40
N LYS A 298 -19.02 -15.53 52.86
CA LYS A 298 -18.09 -16.31 53.70
C LYS A 298 -16.81 -16.64 52.95
N THR A 299 -15.68 -16.17 53.47
CA THR A 299 -14.33 -16.61 53.14
C THR A 299 -14.06 -18.03 53.68
N PRO A 300 -13.57 -18.98 52.87
CA PRO A 300 -13.02 -20.23 53.38
C PRO A 300 -11.60 -20.05 53.96
N PRO A 301 -11.18 -20.87 54.95
CA PRO A 301 -9.91 -20.71 55.67
C PRO A 301 -8.68 -21.10 54.83
N PRO A 302 -7.50 -20.50 55.11
CA PRO A 302 -6.27 -20.78 54.39
C PRO A 302 -5.73 -22.19 54.72
N MET A 303 -5.52 -23.00 53.68
CA MET A 303 -4.83 -24.29 53.81
C MET A 303 -3.35 -24.07 54.11
N ALA A 304 -2.89 -24.86 55.09
CA ALA A 304 -1.53 -24.88 55.60
C ALA A 304 -0.50 -25.31 54.55
N ALA A 305 0.64 -24.61 54.56
CA ALA A 305 1.85 -24.97 53.82
C ALA A 305 2.38 -26.35 54.26
N ALA A 306 2.38 -27.30 53.34
CA ALA A 306 3.09 -28.56 53.48
C ALA A 306 4.54 -28.39 52.97
N ARG A 307 5.48 -28.51 53.89
CA ARG A 307 6.92 -28.65 53.62
C ARG A 307 7.19 -29.97 52.88
N PRO A 308 7.92 -29.99 51.76
CA PRO A 308 8.51 -31.23 51.27
C PRO A 308 9.82 -31.54 51.99
N ALA A 309 9.97 -32.84 52.27
CA ALA A 309 11.00 -33.46 53.07
C ALA A 309 12.35 -33.57 52.35
N THR A 310 13.40 -33.58 53.17
CA THR A 310 14.81 -33.73 52.87
C THR A 310 15.11 -35.11 52.27
N ALA A 311 15.74 -35.17 51.09
CA ALA A 311 16.30 -36.40 50.52
C ALA A 311 17.75 -36.61 51.01
N PRO A 312 18.21 -37.86 51.19
CA PRO A 312 19.56 -38.19 51.69
C PRO A 312 20.65 -38.07 50.60
N PRO A 313 21.93 -37.91 50.99
CA PRO A 313 23.04 -37.69 50.07
C PRO A 313 23.49 -38.99 49.37
N THR A 314 23.67 -38.92 48.05
CA THR A 314 24.26 -39.99 47.22
C THR A 314 25.78 -39.85 47.21
N GLU A 315 26.48 -40.96 47.48
CA GLU A 315 27.94 -41.09 47.51
C GLU A 315 28.57 -40.97 46.11
N LEU A 316 29.67 -40.22 46.00
CA LEU A 316 30.58 -40.19 44.84
C LEU A 316 31.47 -41.45 44.83
N PRO A 317 31.70 -42.10 43.67
CA PRO A 317 32.80 -43.03 43.50
C PRO A 317 34.12 -42.33 43.07
N ASP A 318 35.21 -42.82 43.68
CA ASP A 318 36.61 -42.44 43.50
C ASP A 318 37.22 -42.83 42.13
N THR A 319 38.23 -42.04 41.75
CA THR A 319 39.41 -42.32 40.89
C THR A 319 39.27 -42.50 39.37
N PRO A 320 39.91 -41.62 38.56
CA PRO A 320 40.29 -41.93 37.17
C PRO A 320 41.67 -42.60 37.09
N ALA A 321 41.77 -43.63 36.25
CA ALA A 321 43.02 -44.28 35.85
C ALA A 321 43.77 -43.45 34.78
N PRO A 322 45.12 -43.50 34.74
CA PRO A 322 45.93 -42.69 33.84
C PRO A 322 45.98 -43.27 32.42
N VAL A 323 45.54 -42.50 31.42
CA VAL A 323 45.70 -42.88 30.01
C VAL A 323 47.01 -42.34 29.47
N THR A 324 47.80 -43.29 28.97
CA THR A 324 49.16 -43.18 28.47
C THR A 324 49.22 -42.35 27.18
N ALA A 325 50.06 -41.32 27.16
CA ALA A 325 50.44 -40.60 25.95
C ALA A 325 51.23 -41.52 25.01
N LYS A 326 50.86 -41.52 23.72
CA LYS A 326 51.73 -41.91 22.61
C LYS A 326 51.74 -40.80 21.56
N PRO A 327 52.92 -40.24 21.22
CA PRO A 327 53.13 -39.32 20.11
C PRO A 327 53.55 -40.11 18.85
N LEU A 328 53.32 -39.55 17.65
CA LEU A 328 53.81 -39.88 16.28
C LEU A 328 52.62 -39.57 15.34
N GLU A 329 52.69 -38.94 14.17
CA GLU A 329 53.70 -38.38 13.26
C GLU A 329 52.85 -37.53 12.27
N ASP A 330 53.26 -36.32 11.92
CA ASP A 330 53.93 -36.01 10.65
C ASP A 330 53.13 -36.44 9.41
N SER A 331 52.33 -35.52 8.87
CA SER A 331 51.81 -35.58 7.51
C SER A 331 51.80 -34.17 6.91
N ASP A 332 53.00 -33.61 6.84
CA ASP A 332 53.34 -32.51 5.95
C ASP A 332 53.76 -33.11 4.59
N LYS A 333 53.25 -32.53 3.51
CA LYS A 333 53.57 -32.77 2.07
C LYS A 333 52.86 -33.92 1.37
N LEU A 334 52.08 -33.49 0.36
CA LEU A 334 51.68 -34.07 -0.93
C LEU A 334 50.20 -33.67 -1.09
N PHE A 335 49.83 -32.59 -1.79
CA PHE A 335 49.97 -32.42 -3.22
C PHE A 335 50.03 -30.94 -3.61
N ARG A 336 51.02 -30.62 -4.43
CA ARG A 336 51.12 -29.41 -5.25
C ARG A 336 51.01 -29.86 -6.71
N ALA A 337 50.36 -29.03 -7.52
CA ALA A 337 50.27 -29.02 -8.99
C ALA A 337 49.00 -29.66 -9.59
N GLY A 338 48.21 -28.80 -10.24
CA GLY A 338 47.02 -29.13 -11.02
C GLY A 338 46.23 -27.88 -11.39
N SER A 339 46.90 -26.90 -12.02
CA SER A 339 46.23 -25.81 -12.74
C SER A 339 45.85 -26.34 -14.12
N ASP A 340 44.65 -26.89 -14.26
CA ASP A 340 44.06 -27.20 -15.57
C ASP A 340 42.80 -26.37 -15.76
N GLY A 341 42.72 -25.77 -16.95
CA GLY A 341 41.90 -24.62 -17.27
C GLY A 341 40.40 -24.82 -17.13
N ILE A 342 39.76 -23.78 -16.61
CA ILE A 342 38.33 -23.54 -16.73
C ILE A 342 38.03 -23.32 -18.20
N ALA A 343 37.36 -24.29 -18.83
CA ALA A 343 36.85 -24.17 -20.18
C ALA A 343 35.69 -23.16 -20.20
N GLU A 344 35.84 -22.09 -20.99
CA GLU A 344 34.76 -21.15 -21.28
C GLU A 344 33.55 -21.89 -21.88
N PRO A 345 32.31 -21.57 -21.46
CA PRO A 345 31.13 -22.10 -22.11
C PRO A 345 31.06 -21.57 -23.56
N PRO A 346 30.68 -22.41 -24.54
CA PRO A 346 30.59 -21.97 -25.93
C PRO A 346 29.50 -20.91 -26.05
N ARG A 347 29.89 -19.67 -26.37
CA ARG A 347 28.98 -18.59 -26.78
C ARG A 347 28.08 -19.11 -27.90
N SER A 348 26.83 -19.42 -27.57
CA SER A 348 25.88 -19.97 -28.54
C SER A 348 25.50 -18.84 -29.50
N ARG A 349 25.91 -18.99 -30.77
CA ARG A 349 25.53 -18.07 -31.86
C ARG A 349 24.02 -18.05 -32.15
N ALA A 350 23.22 -18.81 -31.39
CA ALA A 350 21.77 -18.88 -31.53
C ALA A 350 21.07 -17.60 -31.02
N GLY A 351 21.57 -16.96 -29.96
CA GLY A 351 20.97 -15.74 -29.42
C GLY A 351 20.99 -14.56 -30.40
N LEU A 352 22.08 -14.42 -31.15
CA LEU A 352 22.24 -13.33 -32.12
C LEU A 352 21.33 -13.50 -33.36
N VAL A 353 21.03 -14.74 -33.76
CA VAL A 353 20.12 -15.00 -34.88
C VAL A 353 18.67 -14.70 -34.49
N ILE A 354 18.26 -15.03 -33.26
CA ILE A 354 16.90 -14.73 -32.78
C ILE A 354 16.69 -13.22 -32.65
N LEU A 355 17.68 -12.48 -32.13
CA LEU A 355 17.62 -11.03 -32.00
C LEU A 355 17.54 -10.32 -33.36
N LEU A 356 18.29 -10.79 -34.37
CA LEU A 356 18.20 -10.27 -35.75
C LEU A 356 16.84 -10.54 -36.39
N LEU A 357 16.24 -11.70 -36.14
CA LEU A 357 14.92 -12.05 -36.68
C LEU A 357 13.81 -11.18 -36.09
N LEU A 358 13.87 -10.88 -34.79
CA LEU A 358 12.95 -9.95 -34.13
C LEU A 358 13.08 -8.53 -34.70
N LEU A 359 14.31 -8.05 -34.92
CA LEU A 359 14.54 -6.71 -35.47
C LEU A 359 13.99 -6.57 -36.91
N VAL A 360 14.12 -7.61 -37.73
CA VAL A 360 13.53 -7.65 -39.08
C VAL A 360 12.00 -7.67 -39.03
N LEU A 361 11.39 -8.39 -38.07
CA LEU A 361 9.93 -8.38 -37.89
C LEU A 361 9.40 -7.01 -37.46
N VAL A 362 10.08 -6.34 -36.52
CA VAL A 362 9.70 -4.98 -36.09
C VAL A 362 9.83 -3.98 -37.23
N ALA A 363 10.93 -4.03 -38.00
CA ALA A 363 11.11 -3.18 -39.18
C ALA A 363 10.05 -3.46 -40.27
N GLY A 364 9.69 -4.73 -40.47
CA GLY A 364 8.63 -5.14 -41.39
C GLY A 364 7.24 -4.62 -40.98
N ALA A 365 6.92 -4.69 -39.68
CA ALA A 365 5.67 -4.16 -39.14
C ALA A 365 5.59 -2.63 -39.27
N ALA A 366 6.68 -1.91 -39.01
CA ALA A 366 6.75 -0.46 -39.19
C ALA A 366 6.57 -0.04 -40.65
N ALA A 367 7.18 -0.76 -41.60
CA ALA A 367 7.02 -0.48 -43.03
C ALA A 367 5.59 -0.78 -43.51
N ALA A 368 4.97 -1.86 -43.04
CA ALA A 368 3.58 -2.18 -43.34
C ALA A 368 2.61 -1.12 -42.79
N TYR A 369 2.84 -0.66 -41.55
CA TYR A 369 2.07 0.43 -40.96
C TYR A 369 2.18 1.71 -41.79
N PHE A 370 3.38 2.11 -42.18
CA PHE A 370 3.59 3.33 -42.96
C PHE A 370 2.96 3.26 -44.36
N PHE A 371 2.96 2.10 -45.01
CA PHE A 371 2.40 1.94 -46.35
C PHE A 371 0.87 1.82 -46.37
N TRP A 372 0.24 1.32 -45.29
CA TRP A 372 -1.21 1.13 -45.22
C TRP A 372 -1.96 2.27 -44.54
N TYR A 373 -1.38 2.88 -43.49
CA TYR A 373 -2.09 3.88 -42.67
C TYR A 373 -1.99 5.30 -43.22
N VAL A 374 -0.82 5.71 -43.74
CA VAL A 374 -0.60 7.07 -44.27
C VAL A 374 -1.53 7.44 -45.45
N PRO A 375 -1.80 6.58 -46.45
CA PRO A 375 -2.73 6.94 -47.53
C PRO A 375 -4.21 7.01 -47.10
N MET A 376 -4.60 6.48 -45.92
CA MET A 376 -5.99 6.58 -45.43
C MET A 376 -6.32 7.93 -44.81
N GLU A 377 -5.34 8.62 -44.21
CA GLU A 377 -5.57 9.95 -43.62
C GLU A 377 -5.73 11.03 -44.69
N GLU A 378 -4.97 10.94 -45.80
CA GLU A 378 -5.13 11.86 -46.93
C GLU A 378 -6.48 11.69 -47.65
N ALA A 379 -7.04 10.48 -47.64
CA ALA A 379 -8.38 10.21 -48.18
C ALA A 379 -9.50 10.79 -47.28
N LYS A 380 -9.36 10.69 -45.94
CA LYS A 380 -10.30 11.32 -44.99
C LYS A 380 -10.26 12.84 -45.06
N ALA A 381 -9.08 13.44 -45.22
CA ALA A 381 -8.94 14.89 -45.36
C ALA A 381 -9.60 15.42 -46.64
N ARG A 382 -9.52 14.70 -47.77
CA ARG A 382 -10.23 15.07 -49.00
C ARG A 382 -11.74 14.87 -48.91
N ALA A 383 -12.20 13.80 -48.25
CA ALA A 383 -13.62 13.56 -48.03
C ALA A 383 -14.25 14.63 -47.11
N ALA A 384 -13.53 15.10 -46.09
CA ALA A 384 -13.97 16.20 -45.23
C ALA A 384 -14.01 17.55 -45.98
N GLN A 385 -13.10 17.77 -46.92
CA GLN A 385 -13.06 19.01 -47.71
C GLN A 385 -14.12 19.03 -48.83
N GLU A 386 -14.52 17.86 -49.33
CA GLU A 386 -15.60 17.73 -50.32
C GLU A 386 -17.00 17.79 -49.66
N ALA A 387 -17.12 17.33 -48.40
CA ALA A 387 -18.33 17.50 -47.59
C ALA A 387 -18.57 18.97 -47.19
N ALA A 388 -17.52 19.71 -46.82
CA ALA A 388 -17.62 21.14 -46.47
C ALA A 388 -17.98 22.05 -47.66
N ALA A 389 -17.74 21.60 -48.90
CA ALA A 389 -18.09 22.36 -50.11
C ALA A 389 -19.53 22.12 -50.59
N ALA A 390 -20.20 21.06 -50.12
CA ALA A 390 -21.57 20.72 -50.51
C ALA A 390 -22.65 21.44 -49.67
N GLU A 391 -22.29 22.04 -48.53
CA GLU A 391 -23.22 22.68 -47.60
C GLU A 391 -23.44 24.19 -47.88
N ALA A 392 -22.74 24.76 -48.86
CA ALA A 392 -22.82 26.19 -49.19
C ALA A 392 -23.95 26.56 -50.19
N ALA A 393 -24.90 25.66 -50.48
CA ALA A 393 -25.96 25.89 -51.46
C ALA A 393 -27.32 25.30 -51.06
N ALA A 394 -27.89 25.76 -49.95
CA ALA A 394 -29.33 25.68 -49.64
C ALA A 394 -29.75 27.07 -49.16
N GLU A 395 -30.24 27.92 -50.06
CA GLU A 395 -31.67 28.15 -50.33
C GLU A 395 -32.39 28.68 -49.08
N ALA A 396 -32.68 29.99 -49.11
CA ALA A 396 -33.31 30.73 -48.04
C ALA A 396 -34.73 30.22 -47.79
N GLU A 397 -34.90 29.50 -46.70
CA GLU A 397 -36.16 29.01 -46.19
C GLU A 397 -36.96 30.16 -45.53
N PRO A 398 -38.28 30.23 -45.70
CA PRO A 398 -39.12 31.30 -45.18
C PRO A 398 -39.06 31.41 -43.65
N GLU A 399 -39.02 32.67 -43.19
CA GLU A 399 -39.02 33.13 -41.79
C GLU A 399 -39.92 32.23 -40.90
N PRO A 400 -39.32 31.38 -40.04
CA PRO A 400 -40.06 30.41 -39.24
C PRO A 400 -40.96 31.11 -38.23
N GLU A 401 -42.16 30.56 -38.04
CA GLU A 401 -43.05 30.94 -36.95
C GLU A 401 -42.28 30.83 -35.61
N PRO A 402 -42.53 31.74 -34.64
CA PRO A 402 -41.78 31.77 -33.39
C PRO A 402 -41.86 30.39 -32.71
N GLU A 403 -40.71 29.72 -32.63
CA GLU A 403 -40.59 28.44 -31.93
C GLU A 403 -41.04 28.61 -30.47
N PRO A 404 -41.78 27.63 -29.93
CA PRO A 404 -42.17 27.66 -28.53
C PRO A 404 -40.91 27.74 -27.66
N GLU A 405 -40.90 28.68 -26.72
CA GLU A 405 -39.79 28.83 -25.78
C GLU A 405 -39.57 27.50 -25.03
N PRO A 406 -38.32 27.01 -24.93
CA PRO A 406 -38.06 25.73 -24.27
C PRO A 406 -38.36 25.85 -22.77
N PRO A 407 -38.76 24.74 -22.10
CA PRO A 407 -39.09 24.77 -20.68
C PRO A 407 -37.88 25.21 -19.85
N SER A 408 -38.03 26.29 -19.09
CA SER A 408 -37.01 26.80 -18.17
C SER A 408 -37.42 26.64 -16.70
N ALA A 409 -36.43 26.49 -15.82
CA ALA A 409 -36.60 26.40 -14.38
C ALA A 409 -35.40 27.04 -13.67
N THR A 410 -35.60 27.53 -12.43
CA THR A 410 -34.49 28.00 -11.58
C THR A 410 -33.93 26.83 -10.78
N MET A 411 -32.61 26.67 -10.75
CA MET A 411 -31.97 25.66 -9.91
C MET A 411 -32.02 26.07 -8.44
N ALA A 412 -32.49 25.17 -7.59
CA ALA A 412 -32.45 25.31 -6.14
C ALA A 412 -31.31 24.45 -5.57
N SER A 413 -30.58 24.99 -4.59
CA SER A 413 -29.69 24.19 -3.75
C SER A 413 -30.51 23.52 -2.66
N VAL A 414 -30.55 22.19 -2.69
CA VAL A 414 -31.28 21.36 -1.73
C VAL A 414 -30.28 20.67 -0.83
N ALA A 415 -30.34 20.99 0.47
CA ALA A 415 -29.54 20.31 1.47
C ALA A 415 -29.95 18.84 1.57
N VAL A 416 -28.98 17.94 1.48
CA VAL A 416 -29.22 16.50 1.63
C VAL A 416 -29.13 16.15 3.12
N GLU A 417 -30.03 15.29 3.60
CA GLU A 417 -29.98 14.84 4.99
C GLU A 417 -28.65 14.14 5.28
N PRO A 418 -27.98 14.46 6.40
CA PRO A 418 -26.69 13.87 6.74
C PRO A 418 -26.83 12.36 6.96
N VAL A 419 -25.81 11.60 6.55
CA VAL A 419 -25.77 10.15 6.77
C VAL A 419 -25.13 9.88 8.11
N THR A 420 -25.90 9.35 9.05
CA THR A 420 -25.39 8.94 10.37
C THR A 420 -24.77 7.55 10.31
N VAL A 421 -23.65 7.39 11.02
CA VAL A 421 -22.94 6.11 11.14
C VAL A 421 -22.94 5.69 12.61
N GLU A 422 -23.42 4.48 12.85
CA GLU A 422 -23.54 3.87 14.17
C GLU A 422 -22.37 2.91 14.43
N ALA A 423 -21.97 2.76 15.70
CA ALA A 423 -20.95 1.80 16.12
C ALA A 423 -21.47 0.37 15.94
N ALA A 424 -20.72 -0.48 15.25
CA ALA A 424 -21.08 -1.90 15.10
C ALA A 424 -20.91 -2.69 16.42
N GLU A 425 -19.93 -2.33 17.23
CA GLU A 425 -19.59 -2.99 18.50
C GLU A 425 -19.36 -1.98 19.63
N GLU A 426 -19.39 -2.45 20.87
CA GLU A 426 -19.02 -1.64 22.04
C GLU A 426 -17.50 -1.44 22.07
N GLY A 427 -17.04 -0.20 22.27
CA GLY A 427 -15.61 0.11 22.26
C GLY A 427 -15.29 1.52 22.77
N GLU A 428 -14.00 1.78 22.98
CA GLU A 428 -13.46 3.12 23.29
C GLU A 428 -12.81 3.70 22.03
N ILE A 429 -13.19 4.92 21.67
CA ILE A 429 -12.70 5.60 20.46
C ILE A 429 -11.23 5.98 20.70
N GLU A 430 -10.30 5.39 19.96
CA GLU A 430 -8.88 5.76 20.02
C GLU A 430 -8.62 7.01 19.17
N VAL A 431 -9.07 7.00 17.91
CA VAL A 431 -8.86 8.08 16.94
C VAL A 431 -10.17 8.36 16.22
N ILE A 432 -10.49 9.65 16.06
CA ILE A 432 -11.61 10.15 15.25
C ILE A 432 -11.13 11.34 14.43
N LEU A 433 -11.51 11.42 13.16
CA LEU A 433 -11.23 12.59 12.33
C LEU A 433 -11.92 13.83 12.91
N GLU A 434 -11.27 14.99 12.80
CA GLU A 434 -11.83 16.25 13.29
C GLU A 434 -13.10 16.63 12.52
N ALA A 435 -14.10 17.17 13.21
CA ALA A 435 -15.31 17.69 12.58
C ALA A 435 -14.96 18.77 11.54
N GLY A 436 -15.62 18.73 10.39
CA GLY A 436 -15.33 19.60 9.25
C GLY A 436 -14.32 19.02 8.26
N SER A 437 -13.73 17.85 8.53
CA SER A 437 -12.83 17.18 7.58
C SER A 437 -13.60 16.61 6.39
N GLU A 438 -13.13 16.85 5.16
CA GLU A 438 -13.62 16.17 3.96
C GLU A 438 -13.08 14.74 3.91
N VAL A 439 -13.97 13.77 3.65
CA VAL A 439 -13.64 12.35 3.54
C VAL A 439 -14.19 11.76 2.25
N GLU A 440 -13.45 10.82 1.69
CA GLU A 440 -13.87 10.00 0.55
C GLU A 440 -14.77 8.84 1.00
N GLU A 441 -15.48 8.25 0.04
CA GLU A 441 -16.21 7.00 0.29
C GLU A 441 -15.25 5.91 0.76
N ASN A 442 -15.65 5.15 1.78
CA ASN A 442 -14.90 4.10 2.45
C ASN A 442 -13.65 4.55 3.23
N ALA A 443 -13.40 5.86 3.36
CA ALA A 443 -12.33 6.39 4.21
C ALA A 443 -12.58 6.02 5.68
N ILE A 444 -11.50 5.74 6.43
CA ILE A 444 -11.59 5.39 7.86
C ILE A 444 -11.78 6.70 8.64
N VAL A 445 -12.92 6.84 9.33
CA VAL A 445 -13.24 8.05 10.11
C VAL A 445 -12.95 7.83 11.59
N VAL A 446 -13.24 6.62 12.10
CA VAL A 446 -13.08 6.27 13.51
C VAL A 446 -12.32 4.96 13.64
N ARG A 447 -11.42 4.92 14.63
CA ARG A 447 -10.69 3.73 15.06
C ARG A 447 -10.91 3.49 16.55
N PHE A 448 -11.27 2.26 16.91
CA PHE A 448 -11.44 1.82 18.30
C PHE A 448 -10.14 1.20 18.86
N ASP A 449 -9.93 1.28 20.18
CA ASP A 449 -8.70 0.83 20.88
C ASP A 449 -8.36 -0.67 20.64
N GLY A 450 -9.37 -1.51 20.37
CA GLY A 450 -9.20 -2.94 20.05
C GLY A 450 -8.37 -3.20 18.78
N PHE A 451 -8.28 -2.23 17.87
CA PHE A 451 -7.58 -2.34 16.60
C PHE A 451 -6.09 -2.68 16.74
N GLN A 452 -5.41 -2.09 17.74
CA GLN A 452 -3.95 -2.23 17.94
C GLN A 452 -3.50 -3.67 18.20
N ARG A 453 -4.40 -4.51 18.74
CA ARG A 453 -4.07 -5.93 18.98
C ARG A 453 -3.98 -6.70 17.67
N ALA A 454 -4.99 -6.57 16.82
CA ALA A 454 -5.05 -7.28 15.55
C ALA A 454 -4.02 -6.71 14.56
N GLN A 455 -3.77 -5.40 14.57
CA GLN A 455 -2.68 -4.78 13.79
C GLN A 455 -1.31 -5.38 14.13
N ARG A 456 -0.98 -5.49 15.43
CA ARG A 456 0.28 -6.14 15.86
C ARG A 456 0.38 -7.61 15.43
N GLN A 457 -0.75 -8.31 15.32
CA GLN A 457 -0.78 -9.69 14.85
C GLN A 457 -0.52 -9.77 13.35
N VAL A 458 -1.07 -8.85 12.55
CA VAL A 458 -0.75 -8.72 11.12
C VAL A 458 0.74 -8.47 10.93
N GLU A 459 1.29 -7.44 11.59
CA GLU A 459 2.70 -7.07 11.49
C GLU A 459 3.64 -8.23 11.93
N ALA A 460 3.30 -8.92 13.01
CA ALA A 460 4.07 -10.09 13.47
C ALA A 460 4.04 -11.25 12.45
N ASN A 461 2.89 -11.49 11.82
CA ASN A 461 2.74 -12.52 10.80
C ASN A 461 3.46 -12.16 9.50
N GLU A 462 3.45 -10.88 9.08
CA GLU A 462 4.20 -10.38 7.91
C GLU A 462 5.71 -10.56 8.09
N ASN A 463 6.23 -10.14 9.25
CA ASN A 463 7.64 -10.36 9.62
C ASN A 463 8.00 -11.86 9.61
N ASP A 464 7.06 -12.73 10.04
CA ASP A 464 7.25 -14.18 9.97
C ASP A 464 7.34 -14.68 8.52
N ILE A 465 6.46 -14.19 7.64
CA ILE A 465 6.45 -14.53 6.21
C ILE A 465 7.79 -14.16 5.58
N GLU A 466 8.30 -12.96 5.82
CA GLU A 466 9.59 -12.52 5.29
C GLU A 466 10.73 -13.45 5.74
N ARG A 467 10.76 -13.81 7.03
CA ARG A 467 11.72 -14.80 7.56
C ARG A 467 11.59 -16.18 6.92
N TYR A 468 10.38 -16.62 6.59
CA TYR A 468 10.17 -17.89 5.89
C TYR A 468 10.57 -17.82 4.42
N GLN A 469 10.27 -16.72 3.73
CA GLN A 469 10.68 -16.48 2.34
C GLN A 469 12.21 -16.50 2.20
N LYS A 470 12.93 -15.86 3.11
CA LYS A 470 14.40 -15.94 3.16
C LYS A 470 14.90 -17.38 3.29
N ARG A 471 14.29 -18.18 4.17
CA ARG A 471 14.64 -19.60 4.34
C ARG A 471 14.31 -20.46 3.12
N VAL A 472 13.26 -20.12 2.38
CA VAL A 472 12.93 -20.75 1.10
C VAL A 472 14.03 -20.45 0.07
N ALA A 473 14.45 -19.18 -0.03
CA ALA A 473 15.54 -18.78 -0.93
C ALA A 473 16.87 -19.47 -0.58
N ASP A 474 17.24 -19.50 0.70
CA ASP A 474 18.43 -20.20 1.19
C ASP A 474 18.37 -21.71 0.86
N SER A 475 17.19 -22.33 1.02
CA SER A 475 16.98 -23.74 0.72
C SER A 475 17.01 -24.03 -0.78
N GLU A 476 16.57 -23.09 -1.62
CA GLU A 476 16.65 -23.17 -3.07
C GLU A 476 18.10 -23.10 -3.56
N GLU A 477 18.90 -22.21 -3.00
CA GLU A 477 20.34 -22.13 -3.28
C GLU A 477 21.05 -23.43 -2.86
N ALA A 478 20.76 -23.94 -1.66
CA ALA A 478 21.32 -25.20 -1.18
C ALA A 478 20.88 -26.42 -2.02
N LEU A 479 19.64 -26.41 -2.53
CA LEU A 479 19.14 -27.43 -3.45
C LEU A 479 19.95 -27.42 -4.75
N LYS A 480 20.17 -26.24 -5.36
CA LYS A 480 20.98 -26.10 -6.58
C LYS A 480 22.42 -26.57 -6.37
N ALA A 481 23.01 -26.26 -5.22
CA ALA A 481 24.35 -26.74 -4.86
C ALA A 481 24.40 -28.27 -4.73
N ALA A 482 23.42 -28.87 -4.04
CA ALA A 482 23.32 -30.32 -3.89
C ALA A 482 23.12 -31.05 -5.23
N GLU A 483 22.33 -30.47 -6.15
CA GLU A 483 22.16 -30.98 -7.50
C GLU A 483 23.47 -30.96 -8.30
N ALA A 484 24.24 -29.87 -8.19
CA ALA A 484 25.54 -29.75 -8.84
C ALA A 484 26.57 -30.78 -8.32
N GLU A 485 26.48 -31.14 -7.04
CA GLU A 485 27.32 -32.16 -6.41
C GLU A 485 26.84 -33.61 -6.67
N GLY A 486 25.60 -33.78 -7.14
CA GLY A 486 24.99 -35.10 -7.37
C GLY A 486 24.58 -35.83 -6.07
N ASP A 487 24.34 -35.11 -4.97
CA ASP A 487 23.86 -35.69 -3.71
C ASP A 487 22.32 -35.75 -3.68
N GLU A 488 21.77 -36.88 -4.12
CA GLU A 488 20.31 -37.11 -4.13
C GLU A 488 19.64 -36.99 -2.75
N ASN A 489 20.35 -37.29 -1.66
CA ASN A 489 19.77 -37.20 -0.33
C ASN A 489 19.67 -35.76 0.14
N ALA A 490 20.69 -34.93 -0.17
CA ALA A 490 20.65 -33.51 0.09
C ALA A 490 19.54 -32.82 -0.71
N VAL A 491 19.38 -33.14 -2.00
CA VAL A 491 18.28 -32.62 -2.84
C VAL A 491 16.91 -32.91 -2.21
N LYS A 492 16.66 -34.16 -1.80
CA LYS A 492 15.38 -34.54 -1.15
C LYS A 492 15.15 -33.81 0.17
N ARG A 493 16.20 -33.56 0.94
CA ARG A 493 16.12 -32.83 2.21
C ARG A 493 15.74 -31.37 1.96
N HIS A 494 16.48 -30.67 1.09
CA HIS A 494 16.23 -29.26 0.78
C HIS A 494 14.87 -29.04 0.13
N ALA A 495 14.41 -29.95 -0.74
CA ALA A 495 13.06 -29.89 -1.30
C ALA A 495 11.95 -30.00 -0.22
N ARG A 496 12.11 -30.89 0.77
CA ARG A 496 11.18 -30.99 1.90
C ARG A 496 11.24 -29.77 2.82
N ASP A 497 12.42 -29.20 3.01
CA ASP A 497 12.57 -27.98 3.78
C ASP A 497 11.83 -26.81 3.09
N MET A 498 11.96 -26.66 1.77
CA MET A 498 11.19 -25.68 1.00
C MET A 498 9.67 -25.89 1.14
N GLU A 499 9.17 -27.12 0.96
CA GLU A 499 7.74 -27.43 1.12
C GLU A 499 7.24 -27.10 2.54
N ARG A 500 8.03 -27.41 3.56
CA ARG A 500 7.70 -27.09 4.96
C ARG A 500 7.65 -25.58 5.21
N GLU A 501 8.63 -24.82 4.73
CA GLU A 501 8.63 -23.37 4.92
C GLU A 501 7.52 -22.69 4.09
N GLN A 502 7.23 -23.18 2.89
CA GLN A 502 6.09 -22.72 2.08
C GLN A 502 4.75 -22.94 2.80
N GLY A 503 4.54 -24.11 3.41
CA GLY A 503 3.35 -24.38 4.21
C GLY A 503 3.20 -23.43 5.42
N LYS A 504 4.32 -22.96 6.00
CA LYS A 504 4.27 -21.93 7.06
C LYS A 504 3.90 -20.56 6.53
N ILE A 505 4.36 -20.18 5.33
CA ILE A 505 3.96 -18.93 4.67
C ILE A 505 2.44 -18.93 4.46
N GLU A 506 1.89 -19.99 3.87
CA GLU A 506 0.44 -20.11 3.64
C GLU A 506 -0.37 -20.04 4.94
N ALA A 507 0.09 -20.72 6.00
CA ALA A 507 -0.55 -20.65 7.32
C ALA A 507 -0.51 -19.24 7.91
N ARG A 508 0.58 -18.49 7.71
CA ARG A 508 0.69 -17.09 8.17
C ARG A 508 -0.18 -16.13 7.35
N GLN A 509 -0.27 -16.33 6.05
CA GLN A 509 -1.18 -15.57 5.19
C GLN A 509 -2.65 -15.77 5.60
N ALA A 510 -3.04 -17.00 5.92
CA ALA A 510 -4.37 -17.27 6.46
C ALA A 510 -4.62 -16.55 7.81
N SER A 511 -3.62 -16.53 8.70
CA SER A 511 -3.72 -15.80 9.97
C SER A 511 -3.78 -14.28 9.80
N ILE A 512 -3.16 -13.71 8.76
CA ILE A 512 -3.32 -12.29 8.41
C ILE A 512 -4.76 -12.02 7.96
N ALA A 513 -5.32 -12.86 7.09
CA ALA A 513 -6.70 -12.69 6.64
C ALA A 513 -7.71 -12.74 7.81
N GLU A 514 -7.53 -13.69 8.73
CA GLU A 514 -8.32 -13.80 9.97
C GLU A 514 -8.17 -12.54 10.84
N ALA A 515 -6.93 -12.06 11.07
CA ALA A 515 -6.69 -10.84 11.82
C ALA A 515 -7.29 -9.59 11.14
N MET A 516 -7.33 -9.54 9.81
CA MET A 516 -7.99 -8.46 9.06
C MET A 516 -9.51 -8.48 9.21
N GLU A 517 -10.12 -9.67 9.25
CA GLU A 517 -11.54 -9.83 9.56
C GLU A 517 -11.84 -9.40 11.00
N GLU A 518 -10.99 -9.76 11.95
CA GLU A 518 -11.07 -9.29 13.34
C GLU A 518 -10.88 -7.76 13.48
N MET A 519 -10.14 -7.11 12.58
CA MET A 519 -9.98 -5.64 12.59
C MET A 519 -11.21 -4.89 12.09
N ALA A 520 -12.01 -5.49 11.22
CA ALA A 520 -13.12 -4.82 10.55
C ALA A 520 -14.11 -4.11 11.50
N PRO A 521 -14.61 -4.72 12.60
CA PRO A 521 -15.54 -4.03 13.51
C PRO A 521 -14.90 -2.86 14.27
N PHE A 522 -13.57 -2.81 14.38
CA PHE A 522 -12.86 -1.72 15.07
C PHE A 522 -12.62 -0.48 14.20
N LEU A 523 -13.03 -0.52 12.93
CA LEU A 523 -12.89 0.58 11.99
C LEU A 523 -14.27 1.01 11.48
N LEU A 524 -14.69 2.24 11.77
CA LEU A 524 -15.85 2.81 11.11
C LEU A 524 -15.41 3.61 9.89
N ARG A 525 -15.98 3.25 8.75
CA ARG A 525 -15.72 3.86 7.46
C ARG A 525 -16.87 4.76 7.05
N ALA A 526 -16.54 5.79 6.27
CA ALA A 526 -17.53 6.66 5.64
C ALA A 526 -18.29 5.88 4.56
N PRO A 527 -19.63 5.73 4.63
CA PRO A 527 -20.40 5.07 3.58
C PRO A 527 -20.53 5.90 2.29
N VAL A 528 -20.27 7.20 2.37
CA VAL A 528 -20.35 8.18 1.27
C VAL A 528 -19.28 9.26 1.46
N ALA A 529 -18.84 9.88 0.38
CA ALA A 529 -17.97 11.06 0.47
C ALA A 529 -18.73 12.28 1.02
N GLY A 530 -18.07 13.12 1.81
CA GLY A 530 -18.68 14.32 2.38
C GLY A 530 -17.86 14.93 3.52
N VAL A 531 -18.49 15.80 4.31
CA VAL A 531 -17.85 16.47 5.44
C VAL A 531 -18.23 15.78 6.74
N VAL A 532 -17.25 15.36 7.54
CA VAL A 532 -17.48 14.66 8.80
C VAL A 532 -18.05 15.60 9.85
N GLN A 533 -19.15 15.21 10.48
CA GLN A 533 -19.70 15.80 11.69
C GLN A 533 -19.50 14.83 12.85
N THR A 534 -18.70 15.18 13.86
CA THR A 534 -18.47 14.29 15.01
C THR A 534 -19.42 14.62 16.15
N GLU A 535 -20.05 13.60 16.72
CA GLU A 535 -20.85 13.73 17.95
C GLU A 535 -20.09 13.25 19.20
N ARG A 536 -19.01 12.50 18.98
CA ARG A 536 -18.14 11.91 20.01
C ARG A 536 -16.72 12.41 19.87
N ALA A 537 -15.96 12.33 20.96
CA ALA A 537 -14.54 12.65 20.99
C ALA A 537 -13.67 11.38 21.16
N SER A 538 -12.38 11.49 20.88
CA SER A 538 -11.40 10.46 21.25
C SER A 538 -11.42 10.24 22.77
N GLY A 539 -11.36 8.99 23.20
CA GLY A 539 -11.51 8.52 24.58
C GLY A 539 -12.96 8.22 25.00
N ASP A 540 -13.97 8.58 24.20
CA ASP A 540 -15.36 8.25 24.53
C ASP A 540 -15.63 6.75 24.38
N LYS A 541 -16.44 6.21 25.30
CA LYS A 541 -16.99 4.85 25.21
C LYS A 541 -18.33 4.88 24.49
N VAL A 542 -18.48 4.01 23.50
CA VAL A 542 -19.72 3.87 22.72
C VAL A 542 -20.24 2.44 22.83
N ALA A 543 -21.55 2.28 22.90
CA ALA A 543 -22.20 0.99 22.80
C ALA A 543 -22.51 0.67 21.33
N ALA A 544 -22.71 -0.62 21.03
CA ALA A 544 -23.20 -1.03 19.72
C ALA A 544 -24.56 -0.36 19.40
N GLY A 545 -24.66 0.27 18.24
CA GLY A 545 -25.81 1.05 17.78
C GLY A 545 -25.78 2.53 18.16
N ASP A 546 -24.81 3.00 18.95
CA ASP A 546 -24.69 4.43 19.22
C ASP A 546 -24.19 5.18 17.98
N THR A 547 -24.79 6.32 17.66
CA THR A 547 -24.29 7.24 16.63
C THR A 547 -22.92 7.79 17.06
N VAL A 548 -21.93 7.64 16.18
CA VAL A 548 -20.55 8.07 16.43
C VAL A 548 -20.22 9.34 15.65
N PHE A 549 -20.58 9.36 14.38
CA PHE A 549 -20.41 10.51 13.50
C PHE A 549 -21.50 10.55 12.42
N GLY A 550 -21.75 11.73 11.89
CA GLY A 550 -22.52 11.95 10.67
C GLY A 550 -21.61 12.40 9.53
N ILE A 551 -22.09 12.23 8.30
CA ILE A 551 -21.48 12.81 7.11
C ILE A 551 -22.47 13.77 6.49
N GLU A 552 -22.11 15.05 6.48
CA GLU A 552 -22.82 16.07 5.74
C GLU A 552 -22.46 15.95 4.27
N LEU A 553 -23.45 15.59 3.47
CA LEU A 553 -23.31 15.50 2.03
C LEU A 553 -23.30 16.92 1.43
N PRO A 554 -22.52 17.16 0.36
CA PRO A 554 -22.60 18.43 -0.35
C PRO A 554 -24.04 18.65 -0.85
N PRO A 555 -24.54 19.90 -0.84
CA PRO A 555 -25.88 20.19 -1.30
C PRO A 555 -26.02 19.79 -2.77
N ARG A 556 -27.19 19.24 -3.12
CA ARG A 556 -27.49 18.89 -4.50
C ARG A 556 -28.24 20.01 -5.18
N LEU A 557 -28.01 20.17 -6.47
CA LEU A 557 -28.75 21.13 -7.28
C LEU A 557 -29.98 20.43 -7.85
N GLU A 558 -31.17 20.98 -7.62
CA GLU A 558 -32.43 20.46 -8.12
C GLU A 558 -33.18 21.52 -8.93
N ALA A 559 -33.74 21.12 -10.05
CA ALA A 559 -34.62 21.95 -10.87
C ALA A 559 -35.90 21.19 -11.21
N VAL A 560 -37.04 21.87 -11.11
CA VAL A 560 -38.36 21.30 -11.43
C VAL A 560 -38.86 21.92 -12.72
N PHE A 561 -38.97 21.11 -13.77
CA PHE A 561 -39.45 21.54 -15.08
C PHE A 561 -40.89 21.08 -15.29
N THR A 562 -41.69 21.90 -15.98
CA THR A 562 -43.02 21.50 -16.47
C THR A 562 -42.94 21.28 -17.98
N VAL A 563 -43.08 20.04 -18.43
CA VAL A 563 -43.05 19.66 -19.85
C VAL A 563 -44.46 19.80 -20.43
N GLU A 564 -44.76 20.97 -20.99
CA GLU A 564 -46.10 21.24 -21.55
C GLU A 564 -46.37 20.44 -22.84
N ASN A 565 -45.34 20.20 -23.65
CA ASN A 565 -45.42 19.54 -24.95
C ASN A 565 -44.39 18.42 -25.06
N GLY A 566 -44.83 17.17 -24.96
CA GLY A 566 -43.97 15.99 -25.10
C GLY A 566 -44.22 14.94 -24.02
N GLU A 567 -43.59 13.79 -24.18
CA GLU A 567 -43.49 12.78 -23.13
C GLU A 567 -42.31 13.17 -22.23
N PRO A 568 -42.50 13.30 -20.89
CA PRO A 568 -41.39 13.59 -19.99
C PRO A 568 -40.33 12.47 -20.08
N PRO A 569 -39.04 12.76 -19.86
CA PRO A 569 -38.02 11.73 -19.77
C PRO A 569 -38.37 10.74 -18.66
N ALA A 570 -38.04 9.46 -18.85
CA ALA A 570 -38.27 8.45 -17.82
C ALA A 570 -37.40 8.73 -16.57
N GLU A 571 -37.84 8.26 -15.39
CA GLU A 571 -37.03 8.32 -14.17
C GLU A 571 -35.66 7.65 -14.38
N ALA A 572 -34.64 8.20 -13.73
CA ALA A 572 -33.22 7.83 -13.88
C ALA A 572 -32.62 8.02 -15.28
N THR A 573 -33.31 8.72 -16.20
CA THR A 573 -32.73 9.08 -17.50
C THR A 573 -31.78 10.26 -17.36
N GLU A 574 -30.61 10.17 -18.01
CA GLU A 574 -29.67 11.29 -18.10
C GLU A 574 -30.27 12.40 -18.99
N VAL A 575 -30.23 13.63 -18.48
CA VAL A 575 -30.68 14.84 -19.18
C VAL A 575 -29.58 15.89 -19.15
N THR A 576 -29.53 16.76 -20.16
CA THR A 576 -28.57 17.87 -20.18
C THR A 576 -29.29 19.17 -19.86
N LEU A 577 -28.79 19.92 -18.89
CA LEU A 577 -29.26 21.27 -18.60
C LEU A 577 -28.29 22.28 -19.21
N ALA A 578 -28.81 23.37 -19.77
CA ALA A 578 -28.02 24.50 -20.22
C ALA A 578 -28.44 25.77 -19.46
N ALA A 579 -27.50 26.65 -19.12
CA ALA A 579 -27.88 27.97 -18.60
C ALA A 579 -28.64 28.76 -19.67
N LYS A 580 -29.76 29.38 -19.30
CA LYS A 580 -30.59 30.17 -20.21
C LYS A 580 -29.86 31.35 -20.83
N ASP A 581 -28.98 31.99 -20.05
CA ASP A 581 -28.18 33.13 -20.49
C ASP A 581 -26.88 32.74 -21.21
N ASP A 582 -26.47 31.47 -21.13
CA ASP A 582 -25.25 30.97 -21.75
C ASP A 582 -25.38 29.48 -22.11
N ALA A 583 -25.83 29.22 -23.35
CA ALA A 583 -26.02 27.86 -23.85
C ALA A 583 -24.73 27.01 -23.90
N GLN A 584 -23.54 27.60 -23.72
CA GLN A 584 -22.28 26.83 -23.62
C GLN A 584 -22.07 26.23 -22.23
N LYS A 585 -22.67 26.81 -21.19
CA LYS A 585 -22.65 26.26 -19.83
C LYS A 585 -23.69 25.16 -19.74
N THR A 586 -23.22 23.92 -19.88
CA THR A 586 -24.06 22.73 -19.84
C THR A 586 -23.62 21.79 -18.73
N MET A 587 -24.58 21.08 -18.15
CA MET A 587 -24.35 20.08 -17.09
C MET A 587 -25.18 18.84 -17.36
N ARG A 588 -24.61 17.66 -17.12
CA ARG A 588 -25.34 16.39 -17.16
C ARG A 588 -25.97 16.13 -15.80
N CYS A 589 -27.27 15.84 -15.82
CA CYS A 589 -28.07 15.61 -14.63
C CYS A 589 -28.95 14.37 -14.83
N ALA A 590 -29.63 13.92 -13.78
CA ALA A 590 -30.56 12.78 -13.86
C ALA A 590 -31.97 13.22 -13.48
N ALA A 591 -32.98 12.77 -14.23
CA ALA A 591 -34.38 12.92 -13.84
C ALA A 591 -34.68 12.00 -12.64
N THR A 592 -34.86 12.55 -11.45
CA THR A 592 -35.02 11.76 -10.21
C THR A 592 -36.47 11.50 -9.84
N LYS A 593 -37.41 12.32 -10.31
CA LYS A 593 -38.84 12.15 -10.07
C LYS A 593 -39.66 12.69 -11.24
N VAL A 594 -40.63 11.91 -11.71
CA VAL A 594 -41.54 12.32 -12.79
C VAL A 594 -42.99 12.20 -12.31
N ASP A 595 -43.66 13.34 -12.11
CA ASP A 595 -45.06 13.41 -11.68
C ASP A 595 -45.91 14.05 -12.78
N GLY A 596 -46.41 13.23 -13.70
CA GLY A 596 -47.18 13.70 -14.85
C GLY A 596 -46.32 14.51 -15.82
N GLN A 597 -46.50 15.83 -15.86
CA GLN A 597 -45.69 16.73 -16.69
C GLN A 597 -44.56 17.42 -15.90
N GLU A 598 -44.52 17.24 -14.58
CA GLU A 598 -43.46 17.80 -13.75
C GLU A 598 -42.28 16.82 -13.65
N VAL A 599 -41.09 17.29 -13.99
CA VAL A 599 -39.85 16.53 -13.97
C VAL A 599 -38.89 17.20 -13.00
N THR A 600 -38.55 16.51 -11.93
CA THR A 600 -37.48 16.93 -11.01
C THR A 600 -36.17 16.37 -11.52
N VAL A 601 -35.23 17.25 -11.80
CA VAL A 601 -33.89 16.92 -12.27
C VAL A 601 -32.91 17.24 -11.15
N THR A 602 -32.10 16.26 -10.77
CA THR A 602 -31.03 16.43 -9.78
C THR A 602 -29.68 16.40 -10.48
N CYS A 603 -28.86 17.40 -10.20
CA CYS A 603 -27.55 17.59 -10.79
C CYS A 603 -26.43 17.43 -9.75
N PRO A 604 -25.23 16.96 -10.15
CA PRO A 604 -24.06 17.00 -9.28
C PRO A 604 -23.70 18.46 -8.95
N SER A 605 -23.13 18.69 -7.77
CA SER A 605 -22.65 20.03 -7.36
C SER A 605 -21.39 20.47 -8.10
N GLU A 606 -20.72 19.55 -8.79
CA GLU A 606 -19.49 19.80 -9.54
C GLU A 606 -19.80 20.21 -10.99
N GLY A 607 -19.92 21.51 -11.23
CA GLY A 607 -19.84 22.07 -12.58
C GLY A 607 -20.21 23.55 -12.65
N ASP A 608 -20.39 24.07 -13.87
CA ASP A 608 -20.46 25.51 -14.13
C ASP A 608 -21.81 26.17 -13.79
N LEU A 609 -22.81 25.37 -13.40
CA LEU A 609 -24.13 25.85 -13.02
C LEU A 609 -24.23 25.93 -11.48
N GLY A 610 -24.67 27.08 -10.97
CA GLY A 610 -24.82 27.35 -9.55
C GLY A 610 -26.28 27.39 -9.09
N ALA A 611 -26.49 27.43 -7.78
CA ALA A 611 -27.80 27.75 -7.23
C ALA A 611 -28.29 29.11 -7.78
N ASP A 612 -29.60 29.21 -8.01
CA ASP A 612 -30.29 30.37 -8.60
C ASP A 612 -30.11 30.59 -10.11
N ASP A 613 -29.32 29.78 -10.82
CA ASP A 613 -29.24 29.85 -12.28
C ASP A 613 -30.57 29.42 -12.93
N GLU A 614 -31.03 30.19 -13.92
CA GLU A 614 -32.15 29.78 -14.77
C GLU A 614 -31.62 28.85 -15.85
N VAL A 615 -32.11 27.62 -15.87
CA VAL A 615 -31.65 26.55 -16.74
C VAL A 615 -32.77 26.10 -17.67
N VAL A 616 -32.37 25.59 -18.83
CA VAL A 616 -33.26 25.04 -19.85
C VAL A 616 -32.98 23.55 -19.98
N LEU A 617 -34.05 22.74 -19.98
CA LEU A 617 -33.95 21.30 -20.17
C LEU A 617 -33.71 20.98 -21.65
N MET A 618 -32.52 20.49 -21.98
CA MET A 618 -32.20 19.96 -23.30
C MET A 618 -32.48 18.46 -23.30
N LEU A 619 -33.63 18.06 -23.82
CA LEU A 619 -33.91 16.66 -24.10
C LEU A 619 -32.96 16.20 -25.22
N ALA A 620 -32.26 15.09 -25.01
CA ALA A 620 -31.46 14.50 -26.07
C ALA A 620 -32.37 14.26 -27.28
N ALA A 621 -32.02 14.81 -28.44
CA ALA A 621 -32.75 14.52 -29.66
C ALA A 621 -32.54 13.03 -29.97
N GLU A 622 -33.59 12.23 -29.77
CA GLU A 622 -33.61 10.80 -30.13
C GLU A 622 -33.47 10.56 -31.63
#